data_AF-A0A1G1ACG8-F1
#
_entry.id   AF-A0A1G1ACG8-F1
#
_cell.length_a   1.000
_cell.length_b   1.000
_cell.length_c   1.000
_cell.angle_alpha   90.00
_cell.angle_beta   90.00
_cell.angle_gamma   90.00
#
_symmetry.space_group_name_H-M   'P 1'
#
loop_
_entity.id
_entity.type
_entity.pdbx_description
1 polymer ?
#
loop_
_entity_poly.entity_id
_entity_poly.type
_entity_poly.pdbx_seq_one_letter_code
_entity_poly.pdbx_strand_id
1 'polypeptide(L)'
;MLTPAFDRQFILQNAFYDELIRMESTRSPNRQSIRMKGWDYTSAGCYFVTINTHASRALFGTIVNGRMVLNAAGRNTCRVGLPSDLQPI
;
A
#
# COMPACT_ATOMS: atom_id res chain seq x y z
N MET A 1 8.69 36.80 -2.43
CA MET A 1 9.98 36.90 -1.70
C MET A 1 9.70 37.46 -0.30
N LEU A 2 9.06 36.67 0.57
CA LEU A 2 8.95 36.92 2.01
C LEU A 2 8.81 35.54 2.66
N THR A 3 9.90 35.02 3.24
CA THR A 3 9.87 33.84 4.10
C THR A 3 9.16 34.24 5.39
N PRO A 4 8.03 33.61 5.78
CA PRO A 4 7.50 33.90 7.10
C PRO A 4 8.49 33.31 8.11
N ALA A 5 9.14 34.21 8.85
CA ALA A 5 10.00 33.87 9.96
C ALA A 5 9.20 33.02 10.95
N PHE A 6 9.79 31.91 11.37
CA PHE A 6 9.27 30.99 12.36
C PHE A 6 8.86 31.74 13.64
N ASP A 7 7.56 31.94 13.80
CA ASP A 7 6.96 32.45 15.03
C ASP A 7 7.24 31.46 16.17
N ARG A 8 7.63 31.97 17.35
CA ARG A 8 7.91 31.16 18.55
C ARG A 8 6.69 30.34 18.94
N GLN A 9 5.48 30.87 18.74
CA GLN A 9 4.24 30.13 18.95
C GLN A 9 4.16 28.88 18.06
N PHE A 10 4.63 28.96 16.80
CA PHE A 10 4.59 27.88 15.82
C PHE A 10 5.66 26.80 16.06
N ILE A 11 6.87 27.18 16.51
CA ILE A 11 7.92 26.22 16.92
C ILE A 11 7.46 25.44 18.15
N LEU A 12 6.93 26.11 19.16
CA LEU A 12 6.48 25.46 20.41
C LEU A 12 5.32 24.51 20.15
N GLN A 13 4.41 24.86 19.25
CA GLN A 13 3.29 24.02 18.88
C GLN A 13 3.73 22.76 18.11
N ASN A 14 4.69 22.87 17.16
CA ASN A 14 5.24 21.69 16.46
C ASN A 14 6.13 20.82 17.36
N ALA A 15 6.93 21.42 18.25
CA ALA A 15 7.74 20.68 19.22
C ALA A 15 6.87 19.90 20.21
N PHE A 16 5.74 20.49 20.62
CA PHE A 16 4.75 19.83 21.46
C PHE A 16 4.03 18.69 20.71
N TYR A 17 3.66 18.88 19.44
CA TYR A 17 3.11 17.79 18.61
C TYR A 17 4.12 16.64 18.41
N ASP A 18 5.40 16.94 18.18
CA ASP A 18 6.46 15.94 18.08
C ASP A 18 6.67 15.18 19.40
N GLU A 19 6.57 15.87 20.53
CA GLU A 19 6.67 15.28 21.87
C GLU A 19 5.46 14.37 22.18
N LEU A 20 4.26 14.78 21.78
CA LEU A 20 3.05 13.95 21.84
C LEU A 20 3.16 12.70 20.94
N ILE A 21 3.64 12.84 19.70
CA ILE A 21 3.86 11.70 18.79
C ILE A 21 4.89 10.72 19.37
N ARG A 22 5.97 11.23 19.97
CA ARG A 22 6.98 10.39 20.65
C ARG A 22 6.39 9.64 21.84
N MET A 23 5.52 10.27 22.62
CA MET A 23 4.86 9.67 23.78
C MET A 23 3.79 8.64 23.38
N GLU A 24 3.02 8.89 22.31
CA GLU A 24 2.03 7.98 21.73
C GLU A 24 2.69 6.74 21.06
N SER A 25 3.93 6.88 20.55
CA SER A 25 4.64 5.83 19.80
C SER A 25 5.11 4.61 20.62
N THR A 26 4.99 4.66 21.95
CA THR A 26 5.45 3.59 22.85
C THR A 26 4.56 2.34 22.82
N ARG A 27 3.35 2.42 22.27
CA ARG A 27 2.60 1.24 21.82
C ARG A 27 3.07 0.85 20.43
N SER A 28 4.20 0.15 20.39
CA SER A 28 4.56 -0.60 19.19
C SER A 28 3.35 -1.44 18.78
N PRO A 29 2.81 -1.29 17.55
CA PRO A 29 1.75 -2.16 17.10
C PRO A 29 2.28 -3.58 17.26
N ASN A 30 1.57 -4.40 18.03
CA ASN A 30 1.89 -5.82 18.21
C ASN A 30 1.57 -6.55 16.90
N ARG A 31 2.36 -6.24 15.87
CA ARG A 31 2.21 -6.76 14.52
C ARG A 31 2.70 -8.19 14.56
N GLN A 32 1.76 -9.09 14.77
CA GLN A 32 1.99 -10.51 14.58
C GLN A 32 2.27 -10.77 13.09
N SER A 33 3.21 -11.67 12.82
CA SER A 33 3.49 -12.11 11.46
C SER A 33 2.31 -12.90 10.91
N ILE A 34 1.74 -12.44 9.79
CA ILE A 34 0.67 -13.14 9.05
C ILE A 34 1.22 -14.40 8.35
N ARG A 35 2.54 -14.44 8.09
CA ARG A 35 3.19 -15.56 7.42
C ARG A 35 3.11 -16.81 8.29
N MET A 36 2.55 -17.87 7.72
CA MET A 36 2.56 -19.20 8.31
C MET A 36 4.00 -19.67 8.55
N LYS A 37 4.29 -20.12 9.78
CA LYS A 37 5.61 -20.60 10.17
C LYS A 37 5.89 -21.97 9.53
N GLY A 38 7.10 -22.19 9.05
CA GLY A 38 7.53 -23.45 8.44
C GLY A 38 7.10 -23.63 6.97
N TRP A 39 6.44 -22.64 6.36
CA TRP A 39 6.06 -22.69 4.96
C TRP A 39 7.19 -22.17 4.06
N ASP A 40 7.56 -22.94 3.04
CA ASP A 40 8.46 -22.52 1.98
C ASP A 40 7.68 -21.77 0.89
N TYR A 41 7.79 -20.43 0.90
CA TYR A 41 7.12 -19.56 -0.07
C TYR A 41 7.79 -19.57 -1.45
N THR A 42 8.91 -20.28 -1.62
CA THR A 42 9.54 -20.47 -2.94
C THR A 42 8.94 -21.65 -3.70
N SER A 43 8.25 -22.55 -2.99
CA SER A 43 7.52 -23.66 -3.59
C SER A 43 6.38 -23.17 -4.49
N ALA A 44 6.10 -23.93 -5.55
CA ALA A 44 5.02 -23.61 -6.49
C ALA A 44 3.66 -23.56 -5.76
N GLY A 45 2.96 -22.43 -5.88
CA GLY A 45 1.65 -22.20 -5.26
C GLY A 45 0.86 -21.12 -5.98
N CYS A 46 -0.43 -21.03 -5.68
CA CYS A 46 -1.32 -20.00 -6.24
C CYS A 46 -1.58 -18.92 -5.19
N TYR A 47 -1.48 -17.66 -5.60
CA TYR A 47 -1.71 -16.50 -4.74
C TYR A 47 -2.69 -15.54 -5.41
N PHE A 48 -3.63 -15.01 -4.62
CA PHE A 48 -4.43 -13.87 -5.02
C PHE A 48 -3.85 -12.61 -4.38
N VAL A 49 -3.50 -11.61 -5.19
CA VAL A 49 -2.89 -10.37 -4.73
C VAL A 49 -3.71 -9.19 -5.23
N THR A 50 -4.19 -8.37 -4.30
CA THR A 50 -4.78 -7.06 -4.60
C THR A 50 -3.73 -5.98 -4.44
N ILE A 51 -3.50 -5.17 -5.48
CA ILE A 51 -2.54 -4.07 -5.46
C ILE A 51 -3.28 -2.75 -5.57
N ASN A 52 -3.18 -1.92 -4.54
CA ASN A 52 -3.61 -0.53 -4.62
C ASN A 52 -2.49 0.31 -5.22
N THR A 53 -2.86 1.16 -6.18
CA THR A 53 -1.97 2.10 -6.83
C THR A 53 -1.81 3.36 -5.99
N HIS A 54 -0.72 4.10 -6.23
CA HIS A 54 -0.52 5.38 -5.55
C HIS A 54 -1.72 6.32 -5.79
N ALA A 55 -2.24 6.88 -4.70
CA ALA A 55 -3.42 7.75 -4.70
C ALA A 55 -4.66 7.12 -5.39
N SER A 56 -4.81 5.79 -5.33
CA SER A 56 -5.95 5.06 -5.90
C SER A 56 -6.19 5.31 -7.40
N ARG A 57 -5.12 5.60 -8.16
CA ARG A 57 -5.20 5.86 -9.60
C ARG A 57 -5.41 4.57 -10.41
N ALA A 58 -6.27 4.58 -11.40
CA ALA A 58 -6.50 3.41 -12.26
C ALA A 58 -5.32 3.14 -13.24
N LEU A 59 -4.16 2.67 -12.72
CA LEU A 59 -2.92 2.51 -13.49
C LEU A 59 -2.89 1.26 -14.37
N PHE A 60 -3.60 0.20 -13.98
CA PHE A 60 -3.57 -1.08 -14.69
C PHE A 60 -4.64 -1.22 -15.78
N GLY A 61 -5.55 -0.25 -15.88
CA GLY A 61 -6.67 -0.31 -16.81
C GLY A 61 -7.93 0.32 -16.22
N THR A 62 -9.07 0.02 -16.85
CA THR A 62 -10.39 0.47 -16.41
C THR A 62 -11.29 -0.72 -16.12
N ILE A 63 -12.30 -0.54 -15.28
CA ILE A 63 -13.30 -1.57 -15.02
C ILE A 63 -14.52 -1.25 -15.89
N VAL A 64 -14.91 -2.18 -16.76
CA VAL A 64 -16.10 -2.07 -17.63
C VAL A 64 -16.98 -3.28 -17.35
N ASN A 65 -18.23 -3.05 -16.95
CA ASN A 65 -19.20 -4.11 -16.61
C ASN A 65 -18.65 -5.13 -15.57
N GLY A 66 -17.96 -4.64 -14.54
CA GLY A 66 -17.37 -5.48 -13.49
C GLY A 66 -16.13 -6.27 -13.90
N ARG A 67 -15.64 -6.10 -15.14
CA ARG A 67 -14.42 -6.77 -15.64
C ARG A 67 -13.28 -5.77 -15.80
N MET A 68 -12.08 -6.17 -15.38
CA MET A 68 -10.88 -5.36 -15.58
C MET A 68 -10.42 -5.44 -17.05
N VAL A 69 -10.40 -4.28 -17.71
CA VAL A 69 -9.86 -4.10 -19.06
C VAL A 69 -8.44 -3.55 -18.94
N LEU A 70 -7.44 -4.42 -19.14
CA LEU A 70 -6.03 -4.10 -18.93
C LEU A 70 -5.49 -3.14 -19.99
N ASN A 71 -4.75 -2.13 -19.55
CA ASN A 71 -3.94 -1.28 -20.44
C ASN A 71 -2.54 -1.89 -20.67
N ALA A 72 -1.64 -1.18 -21.34
CA ALA A 72 -0.29 -1.68 -21.62
C ALA A 72 0.51 -2.03 -20.33
N ALA A 73 0.35 -1.23 -19.27
CA ALA A 73 0.99 -1.50 -17.98
C ALA A 73 0.40 -2.76 -17.33
N GLY A 74 -0.94 -2.89 -17.32
CA GLY A 74 -1.63 -4.08 -16.82
C GLY A 74 -1.26 -5.37 -17.54
N ARG A 75 -1.06 -5.30 -18.87
CA ARG A 75 -0.63 -6.47 -19.68
C ARG A 75 0.78 -6.96 -19.37
N ASN A 76 1.69 -6.05 -19.02
CA ASN A 76 3.03 -6.43 -18.58
C ASN A 76 2.99 -7.12 -17.20
N THR A 77 2.09 -6.69 -16.31
CA THR A 77 1.91 -7.30 -14.99
C THR A 77 1.18 -8.65 -15.06
N CYS A 78 0.17 -8.80 -15.91
CA CYS A 78 -0.63 -10.03 -16.00
C CYS A 78 0.06 -11.19 -16.74
N ARG A 79 1.31 -11.02 -17.19
CA ARG A 79 2.01 -12.01 -18.03
C ARG A 79 2.57 -13.21 -17.27
N VAL A 80 2.42 -13.25 -15.95
CA VAL A 80 2.85 -14.39 -15.11
C VAL A 80 1.68 -15.36 -14.97
N GLY A 81 1.49 -16.21 -15.99
CA GLY A 81 0.74 -17.48 -15.97
C GLY A 81 -0.41 -17.63 -14.98
N LEU A 82 -1.44 -16.76 -15.05
CA LEU A 82 -2.70 -17.04 -14.35
C LEU A 82 -3.47 -18.10 -15.15
N PRO A 83 -3.88 -19.23 -14.54
CA PRO A 83 -4.74 -20.21 -15.20
C PRO A 83 -6.07 -19.56 -15.60
N SER A 84 -6.58 -19.92 -16.78
CA SER A 84 -7.85 -19.42 -17.35
C SER A 84 -9.07 -19.60 -16.45
N ASP A 85 -8.94 -20.45 -15.42
CA ASP A 85 -10.04 -20.94 -14.61
C ASP A 85 -10.25 -20.10 -13.35
N LEU A 86 -9.34 -19.16 -13.04
CA LEU A 86 -9.52 -18.19 -11.97
C LEU A 86 -10.38 -17.02 -12.48
N GLN A 87 -11.68 -17.11 -12.24
CA GLN A 87 -12.58 -15.96 -12.37
C GLN A 87 -12.28 -14.97 -11.23
N PRO A 88 -12.19 -13.65 -11.48
CA PRO A 88 -12.18 -12.67 -10.40
C PRO A 88 -13.49 -12.77 -9.62
N ILE A 89 -13.39 -12.84 -8.29
CA ILE A 89 -14.51 -12.78 -7.34
C ILE A 89 -15.06 -11.36 -7.30
#